data_AF-A0A7G2LXS5-F1
#
_entry.id   AF-A0A7G2LXS5-F1
#
_cell.length_a   1.000
_cell.length_b   1.000
_cell.length_c   1.000
_cell.angle_alpha   90.00
_cell.angle_beta   90.00
_cell.angle_gamma   90.00
#
_symmetry.space_group_name_H-M   'P 1'
#
loop_
_entity.id
_entity.type
_entity.pdbx_description
1 polymer ?
#
loop_
_entity_poly.entity_id
_entity_poly.type
_entity_poly.pdbx_seq_one_letter_code
_entity_poly.pdbx_strand_id
1 'polypeptide(L)'
;PVRLVVLMMPADAPYESVNLIRTAAGLAYLVSLIALATFVVLVRVMGWPARHGAFNVWVNLPLFDPTAGGDVLYRLQRDARINIALGFLLPFIIPAVVKATADLLDPISLSNPQTMIWTISAWAFLPASMIMRGIAMGRVAEMIHDKRRRAYAEAHMQAA
;
A
#
# COMPACT_ATOMS: atom_id res chain seq x y z
N PRO A 1 -10.61 10.85 -4.04
CA PRO A 1 -9.50 10.50 -4.95
C PRO A 1 -9.88 10.56 -6.45
N VAL A 2 -10.89 9.82 -6.92
CA VAL A 2 -11.26 9.78 -8.35
C VAL A 2 -11.58 11.16 -8.94
N ARG A 3 -12.33 12.00 -8.22
CA ARG A 3 -12.60 13.39 -8.65
C ARG A 3 -11.32 14.22 -8.82
N LEU A 4 -10.30 13.96 -8.01
CA LEU A 4 -9.04 14.71 -8.05
C LEU A 4 -8.16 14.32 -9.24
N VAL A 5 -8.30 13.11 -9.81
CA VAL A 5 -7.55 12.70 -11.01
C VAL A 5 -7.84 13.61 -12.19
N VAL A 6 -9.06 14.15 -12.27
CA VAL A 6 -9.43 15.12 -13.31
C VAL A 6 -8.59 16.41 -13.23
N LEU A 7 -7.99 16.72 -12.07
CA LEU A 7 -7.09 17.87 -11.93
C LEU A 7 -5.77 17.73 -12.70
N MET A 8 -5.45 16.52 -13.17
CA MET A 8 -4.29 16.27 -14.04
C MET A 8 -4.56 16.66 -15.50
N MET A 9 -5.81 17.00 -15.85
CA MET A 9 -6.17 17.43 -17.19
C MET A 9 -6.05 18.95 -17.36
N PRO A 10 -5.73 19.42 -18.58
CA PRO A 10 -5.86 20.83 -18.94
C PRO A 10 -7.27 21.37 -18.69
N ALA A 11 -7.37 22.67 -18.39
CA ALA A 11 -8.64 23.31 -18.07
C ALA A 11 -9.61 23.38 -19.26
N ASP A 12 -9.08 23.31 -20.48
CA ASP A 12 -9.78 23.35 -21.77
C ASP A 12 -10.03 21.94 -22.36
N ALA A 13 -9.75 20.88 -21.60
CA ALA A 13 -9.93 19.51 -22.06
C ALA A 13 -11.37 19.23 -22.51
N PRO A 14 -11.56 18.53 -23.65
CA PRO A 14 -12.89 18.14 -24.12
C PRO A 14 -13.66 17.31 -23.08
N TYR A 15 -14.97 17.52 -23.02
CA TYR A 15 -15.85 16.80 -22.08
C TYR A 15 -15.72 15.27 -22.17
N GLU A 16 -15.61 14.75 -23.40
CA GLU A 16 -15.45 13.31 -23.64
C GLU A 16 -14.17 12.74 -23.02
N SER A 17 -13.04 13.45 -23.16
CA SER A 17 -11.75 13.05 -22.58
C SER A 17 -11.79 13.06 -21.05
N VAL A 18 -12.44 14.08 -20.47
CA VAL A 18 -12.63 14.17 -19.01
C VAL A 18 -13.48 13.00 -18.49
N ASN A 19 -14.55 12.65 -19.21
CA ASN A 19 -15.43 11.56 -18.81
C ASN A 19 -14.74 10.19 -18.94
N LEU A 20 -13.93 10.00 -19.98
CA LEU A 20 -13.12 8.80 -20.17
C LEU A 20 -12.15 8.60 -19.01
N ILE A 21 -11.38 9.63 -18.65
CA ILE A 21 -10.40 9.58 -17.55
C ILE A 21 -11.08 9.34 -16.21
N ARG A 22 -12.22 10.01 -15.97
CA ARG A 22 -13.01 9.78 -14.75
C ARG A 22 -13.48 8.34 -14.64
N THR A 23 -13.95 7.76 -15.75
CA THR A 23 -14.43 6.38 -15.80
C THR A 23 -13.28 5.39 -15.59
N ALA A 24 -12.15 5.60 -16.28
CA ALA A 24 -10.95 4.77 -16.13
C ALA A 24 -10.39 4.84 -14.71
N ALA A 25 -10.29 6.03 -14.13
CA ALA A 25 -9.84 6.23 -12.75
C ALA A 25 -10.81 5.59 -11.73
N GLY A 26 -12.12 5.69 -11.97
CA GLY A 26 -13.14 5.03 -11.15
C GLY A 26 -13.00 3.51 -11.18
N LEU A 27 -12.84 2.92 -12.37
CA LEU A 27 -12.66 1.49 -12.55
C LEU A 27 -11.36 0.99 -11.91
N ALA A 28 -10.24 1.64 -12.19
CA ALA A 28 -8.94 1.26 -11.62
C ALA A 28 -8.95 1.35 -10.09
N TYR A 29 -9.56 2.42 -9.54
CA TYR A 29 -9.69 2.58 -8.09
C TYR A 29 -10.58 1.49 -7.48
N LEU A 30 -11.72 1.16 -8.12
CA LEU A 30 -12.59 0.08 -7.67
C LEU A 30 -11.85 -1.27 -7.64
N VAL A 31 -11.12 -1.61 -8.70
CA VAL A 31 -10.30 -2.83 -8.77
C VAL A 31 -9.27 -2.84 -7.65
N SER A 32 -8.60 -1.71 -7.39
CA SER A 32 -7.62 -1.59 -6.31
C SER A 32 -8.24 -1.80 -4.91
N LEU A 33 -9.47 -1.31 -4.69
CA LEU A 33 -10.21 -1.52 -3.45
C LEU A 33 -10.62 -2.99 -3.27
N ILE A 34 -11.09 -3.64 -4.34
CA ILE A 34 -11.42 -5.07 -4.31
C ILE A 34 -10.18 -5.91 -4.00
N ALA A 35 -9.04 -5.59 -4.62
CA ALA A 35 -7.77 -6.25 -4.34
C ALA A 35 -7.35 -6.05 -2.88
N LEU A 36 -7.43 -4.82 -2.36
CA LEU A 36 -7.13 -4.52 -0.96
C LEU A 36 -8.07 -5.25 0.01
N ALA A 37 -9.38 -5.26 -0.27
CA ALA A 37 -10.36 -5.97 0.55
C ALA A 37 -10.08 -7.48 0.57
N THR A 38 -9.82 -8.07 -0.59
CA THR A 38 -9.42 -9.48 -0.72
C THR A 38 -8.15 -9.76 0.08
N PHE A 39 -7.14 -8.88 0.00
CA PHE A 39 -5.90 -9.02 0.76
C PHE A 39 -6.13 -8.95 2.28
N VAL A 40 -6.97 -8.03 2.75
CA VAL A 40 -7.35 -7.95 4.17
C VAL A 40 -8.03 -9.24 4.64
N VAL A 41 -8.95 -9.80 3.84
CA VAL A 41 -9.60 -11.08 4.15
C VAL A 41 -8.58 -12.22 4.21
N LEU A 42 -7.63 -12.28 3.28
CA LEU A 42 -6.54 -13.27 3.30
C LEU A 42 -5.70 -13.18 4.59
N VAL A 43 -5.36 -11.97 5.01
CA VAL A 43 -4.53 -11.72 6.21
C VAL A 43 -5.30 -11.97 7.51
N ARG A 44 -6.57 -11.58 7.58
CA ARG A 44 -7.36 -11.59 8.83
C ARG A 44 -8.14 -12.88 9.04
N VAL A 45 -8.67 -13.48 7.98
CA VAL A 45 -9.57 -14.65 8.06
C VAL A 45 -8.84 -15.93 7.65
N MET A 46 -8.03 -15.87 6.59
CA MET A 46 -7.43 -17.09 6.02
C MET A 46 -6.11 -17.52 6.67
N GLY A 47 -5.71 -16.91 7.78
CA GLY A 47 -4.57 -17.39 8.59
C GLY A 47 -3.19 -17.15 7.97
N TRP A 48 -3.07 -16.28 6.96
CA TRP A 48 -1.77 -15.79 6.51
C TRP A 48 -1.06 -15.05 7.67
N PRO A 49 0.28 -15.19 7.86
CA PRO A 49 1.24 -15.93 7.03
C PRO A 49 1.47 -17.40 7.44
N ALA A 50 0.87 -17.88 8.54
CA ALA A 50 1.22 -19.17 9.15
C ALA A 50 0.58 -20.40 8.45
N ARG A 51 -0.37 -20.19 7.53
CA ARG A 51 -1.17 -21.26 6.93
C ARG A 51 -0.39 -22.29 6.10
N HIS A 52 0.77 -21.95 5.53
CA HIS A 52 1.56 -22.85 4.67
C HIS A 52 2.94 -23.22 5.25
N GLY A 53 3.17 -22.98 6.55
CA GLY A 53 4.43 -23.35 7.21
C GLY A 53 4.95 -22.31 8.19
N ALA A 54 6.09 -22.61 8.81
CA ALA A 54 6.74 -21.71 9.75
C ALA A 54 7.30 -20.47 9.03
N PHE A 55 6.83 -19.28 9.39
CA PHE A 55 7.37 -18.02 8.90
C PHE A 55 8.81 -17.82 9.37
N ASN A 56 9.78 -17.98 8.46
CA ASN A 56 11.18 -17.66 8.69
C ASN A 56 11.44 -16.21 8.28
N VAL A 57 11.86 -15.38 9.23
CA VAL A 57 12.07 -13.93 9.01
C VAL A 57 13.12 -13.69 7.93
N TRP A 58 14.25 -14.40 7.93
CA TRP A 58 15.33 -14.17 6.97
C TRP A 58 14.96 -14.54 5.54
N VAL A 59 14.18 -15.60 5.37
CA VAL A 59 13.73 -16.07 4.05
C VAL A 59 12.60 -15.18 3.51
N ASN A 60 11.63 -14.83 4.36
CA ASN A 60 10.45 -14.09 3.94
C ASN A 60 10.65 -12.56 3.96
N LEU A 61 11.68 -12.07 4.64
CA LEU A 61 12.04 -10.65 4.70
C LEU A 61 13.57 -10.49 4.45
N PRO A 62 14.04 -10.76 3.22
CA PRO A 62 15.48 -10.75 2.91
C PRO A 62 16.13 -9.37 3.05
N LEU A 63 15.35 -8.30 2.91
CA LEU A 63 15.78 -6.91 3.08
C LEU A 63 15.79 -6.48 4.55
N PHE A 64 15.38 -7.34 5.48
CA PHE A 64 15.24 -6.99 6.88
C PHE A 64 16.42 -7.53 7.69
N ASP A 65 17.22 -6.64 8.26
CA ASP A 65 18.30 -7.00 9.18
C ASP A 65 17.79 -6.99 10.64
N PRO A 66 17.58 -8.16 11.28
CA PRO A 66 17.16 -8.27 12.67
C PRO A 66 18.27 -7.97 13.67
N THR A 67 19.52 -7.78 13.23
CA THR A 67 20.71 -7.52 14.07
C THR A 67 21.21 -6.08 14.00
N ALA A 68 20.79 -5.28 13.00
CA ALA A 68 21.20 -3.87 12.79
C ALA A 68 20.75 -2.85 13.85
N GLY A 69 20.43 -3.26 15.09
CA GLY A 69 20.20 -2.36 16.24
C GLY A 69 18.78 -1.80 16.38
N GLY A 70 18.21 -1.94 17.60
CA GLY A 70 16.86 -1.50 17.97
C GLY A 70 15.81 -2.63 17.95
N ASP A 71 14.66 -2.42 18.60
CA ASP A 71 13.59 -3.44 18.63
C ASP A 71 12.96 -3.62 17.24
N VAL A 72 13.21 -4.79 16.66
CA VAL A 72 12.64 -5.27 15.39
C VAL A 72 11.13 -5.07 15.34
N LEU A 73 10.44 -5.35 16.44
CA LEU A 73 8.99 -5.24 16.52
C LEU A 73 8.53 -3.78 16.34
N TYR A 74 9.18 -2.86 17.04
CA TYR A 74 8.90 -1.43 16.95
C TYR A 74 9.10 -0.91 15.52
N ARG A 75 10.20 -1.29 14.84
CA ARG A 75 10.46 -0.88 13.45
C ARG A 75 9.38 -1.39 12.50
N LEU A 76 9.03 -2.68 12.57
CA LEU A 76 7.96 -3.26 11.74
C LEU A 76 6.61 -2.55 11.96
N GLN A 77 6.23 -2.27 13.21
CA GLN A 77 4.99 -1.56 13.53
C GLN A 77 5.01 -0.10 13.06
N ARG A 78 6.15 0.58 13.17
CA ARG A 78 6.31 1.95 12.67
C ARG A 78 6.19 1.98 11.16
N ASP A 79 6.93 1.12 10.46
CA ASP A 79 6.96 1.08 9.01
C ASP A 79 5.60 0.62 8.45
N ALA A 80 4.90 -0.27 9.14
CA ALA A 80 3.51 -0.64 8.85
C ALA A 80 2.59 0.59 8.86
N ARG A 81 2.62 1.38 9.94
CA ARG A 81 1.82 2.60 10.08
C ARG A 81 2.17 3.64 9.01
N ILE A 82 3.45 3.85 8.74
CA ILE A 82 3.91 4.78 7.68
C ILE A 82 3.38 4.33 6.32
N ASN A 83 3.48 3.04 5.97
CA ASN A 83 3.01 2.53 4.69
C ASN A 83 1.49 2.67 4.52
N ILE A 84 0.72 2.40 5.58
CA ILE A 84 -0.74 2.58 5.56
C ILE A 84 -1.09 4.06 5.40
N ALA A 85 -0.46 4.94 6.19
CA ALA A 85 -0.72 6.38 6.13
C ALA A 85 -0.36 6.94 4.75
N LEU A 86 0.84 6.67 4.24
CA LEU A 86 1.27 7.12 2.92
C LEU A 86 0.36 6.55 1.82
N GLY A 87 0.05 5.24 1.87
CA GLY A 87 -0.84 4.62 0.90
C GLY A 87 -2.25 5.22 0.91
N PHE A 88 -2.75 5.68 2.07
CA PHE A 88 -4.03 6.39 2.13
C PHE A 88 -3.95 7.83 1.59
N LEU A 89 -2.85 8.55 1.84
CA LEU A 89 -2.70 9.94 1.40
C LEU A 89 -2.34 10.07 -0.09
N LEU A 90 -1.56 9.15 -0.64
CA LEU A 90 -1.03 9.21 -2.00
C LEU A 90 -2.07 9.44 -3.11
N PRO A 91 -3.25 8.81 -3.12
CA PRO A 91 -4.28 9.05 -4.15
C PRO A 91 -4.73 10.51 -4.22
N PHE A 92 -4.54 11.28 -3.14
CA PHE A 92 -4.90 12.69 -3.02
C PHE A 92 -3.71 13.60 -3.32
N ILE A 93 -2.51 13.21 -2.85
CA ILE A 93 -1.28 13.97 -3.07
C ILE A 93 -0.87 13.94 -4.54
N ILE A 94 -0.91 12.77 -5.20
CA ILE A 94 -0.41 12.63 -6.57
C ILE A 94 -1.11 13.60 -7.54
N PRO A 95 -2.46 13.68 -7.62
CA PRO A 95 -3.11 14.67 -8.48
C PRO A 95 -2.79 16.12 -8.11
N ALA A 96 -2.63 16.42 -6.82
CA ALA A 96 -2.30 17.77 -6.37
C ALA A 96 -0.88 18.19 -6.81
N VAL A 97 0.09 17.29 -6.69
CA VAL A 97 1.48 17.52 -7.12
C VAL A 97 1.55 17.67 -8.63
N VAL A 98 0.91 16.77 -9.38
CA VAL A 98 0.86 16.85 -10.86
C VAL A 98 0.30 18.19 -11.31
N LYS A 99 -0.80 18.65 -10.69
CA LYS A 99 -1.37 19.97 -10.97
C LYS A 99 -0.41 21.12 -10.63
N ALA A 100 0.28 21.05 -9.49
CA ALA A 100 1.20 22.11 -9.06
C ALA A 100 2.44 22.24 -9.96
N THR A 101 2.84 21.14 -10.61
CA THR A 101 4.00 21.12 -11.52
C THR A 101 3.62 21.25 -12.99
N ALA A 102 2.32 21.35 -13.33
CA ALA A 102 1.84 21.36 -14.71
C ALA A 102 2.30 22.59 -15.52
N ASP A 103 2.62 23.70 -14.85
CA ASP A 103 3.17 24.91 -15.51
C ASP A 103 4.69 24.83 -15.72
N LEU A 104 5.38 23.90 -15.06
CA LEU A 104 6.84 23.73 -15.08
C LEU A 104 7.30 22.51 -15.89
N LEU A 105 6.43 21.52 -16.07
CA LEU A 105 6.67 20.28 -16.80
C LEU A 105 5.64 20.20 -17.92
N ASP A 106 6.02 19.72 -19.11
CA ASP A 106 5.06 19.43 -20.18
C ASP A 106 3.91 18.59 -19.60
N PRO A 107 2.65 19.02 -19.75
CA PRO A 107 1.51 18.30 -19.19
C PRO A 107 1.55 16.85 -19.65
N ILE A 108 1.41 15.91 -18.71
CA ILE A 108 1.27 14.49 -19.04
C ILE A 108 0.11 14.39 -20.03
N SER A 109 0.42 14.03 -21.27
CA SER A 109 -0.58 13.95 -22.32
C SER A 109 -1.45 12.72 -22.12
N LEU A 110 -2.48 12.88 -21.29
CA LEU A 110 -3.50 11.85 -21.03
C LEU A 110 -4.43 11.63 -22.24
N SER A 111 -4.22 12.37 -23.34
CA SER A 111 -4.85 12.09 -24.63
C SER A 111 -4.23 10.86 -25.31
N ASN A 112 -2.97 10.53 -25.01
CA ASN A 112 -2.36 9.29 -25.46
C ASN A 112 -2.91 8.11 -24.62
N PRO A 113 -3.57 7.12 -25.24
CA PRO A 113 -4.20 6.02 -24.52
C PRO A 113 -3.23 5.21 -23.65
N GLN A 114 -2.00 4.98 -24.12
CA GLN A 114 -0.98 4.23 -23.36
C GLN A 114 -0.53 5.01 -22.12
N THR A 115 -0.29 6.31 -22.27
CA THR A 115 0.10 7.17 -21.14
C THR A 115 -1.02 7.25 -20.10
N MET A 116 -2.27 7.37 -20.55
CA MET A 116 -3.44 7.35 -19.69
C MET A 116 -3.54 6.03 -18.89
N ILE A 117 -3.44 4.89 -19.56
CA ILE A 117 -3.53 3.57 -18.91
C ILE A 117 -2.45 3.42 -17.84
N TRP A 118 -1.19 3.73 -18.15
CA TRP A 118 -0.09 3.62 -17.19
C TRP A 118 -0.24 4.57 -16.02
N THR A 119 -0.62 5.83 -16.27
CA THR A 119 -0.78 6.84 -15.23
C THR A 119 -1.89 6.47 -14.26
N ILE A 120 -3.07 6.09 -14.78
CA ILE A 120 -4.22 5.72 -13.96
C ILE A 120 -3.94 4.43 -13.19
N SER A 121 -3.29 3.45 -13.83
CA SER A 121 -2.89 2.21 -13.17
C SER A 121 -1.91 2.48 -12.03
N ALA A 122 -0.83 3.22 -12.28
CA ALA A 122 0.15 3.57 -11.24
C ALA A 122 -0.50 4.35 -10.09
N TRP A 123 -1.34 5.33 -10.41
CA TRP A 123 -2.07 6.13 -9.41
C TRP A 123 -2.96 5.28 -8.49
N ALA A 124 -3.61 4.23 -9.01
CA ALA A 124 -4.46 3.35 -8.20
C ALA A 124 -3.66 2.24 -7.49
N PHE A 125 -2.67 1.63 -8.15
CA PHE A 125 -1.95 0.47 -7.64
C PHE A 125 -0.85 0.81 -6.63
N LEU A 126 -0.12 1.91 -6.81
CA LEU A 126 0.91 2.34 -5.86
C LEU A 126 0.36 2.50 -4.42
N PRO A 127 -0.70 3.28 -4.18
CA PRO A 127 -1.26 3.40 -2.84
C PRO A 127 -1.79 2.07 -2.29
N ALA A 128 -2.50 1.29 -3.11
CA ALA A 128 -3.01 -0.01 -2.69
C ALA A 128 -1.88 -0.97 -2.27
N SER A 129 -0.78 -1.03 -3.03
CA SER A 129 0.39 -1.87 -2.71
C SER A 129 1.10 -1.43 -1.44
N MET A 130 1.20 -0.12 -1.18
CA MET A 130 1.73 0.39 0.09
C MET A 130 0.84 0.00 1.27
N ILE A 131 -0.49 0.13 1.15
CA ILE A 131 -1.41 -0.28 2.22
C ILE A 131 -1.29 -1.79 2.48
N MET A 132 -1.31 -2.62 1.42
CA MET A 132 -1.15 -4.08 1.55
C MET A 132 0.17 -4.43 2.24
N ARG A 133 1.28 -3.78 1.84
CA ARG A 133 2.59 -3.94 2.49
C ARG A 133 2.54 -3.55 3.97
N GLY A 134 1.90 -2.43 4.30
CA GLY A 134 1.75 -1.98 5.68
C GLY A 134 0.95 -2.97 6.54
N ILE A 135 -0.16 -3.49 6.02
CA ILE A 135 -0.96 -4.53 6.69
C ILE A 135 -0.14 -5.80 6.90
N ALA A 136 0.60 -6.24 5.88
CA ALA A 136 1.45 -7.43 5.96
C ALA A 136 2.53 -7.29 7.04
N MET A 137 3.25 -6.17 7.07
CA MET A 137 4.27 -5.90 8.09
C MET A 137 3.68 -5.82 9.50
N GLY A 138 2.51 -5.18 9.65
CA GLY A 138 1.79 -5.13 10.92
C GLY A 138 1.40 -6.52 11.42
N ARG A 139 0.92 -7.38 10.52
CA ARG A 139 0.57 -8.76 10.86
C ARG A 139 1.78 -9.59 11.27
N VAL A 140 2.90 -9.45 10.57
CA VAL A 140 4.16 -10.14 10.92
C VAL A 140 4.64 -9.67 12.30
N ALA A 141 4.55 -8.37 12.58
CA ALA A 141 4.88 -7.82 13.89
C ALA A 141 4.04 -8.44 15.01
N GLU A 142 2.71 -8.49 14.87
CA GLU A 142 1.81 -9.15 15.82
C GLU A 142 2.22 -10.60 16.08
N MET A 143 2.45 -11.38 15.03
CA MET A 143 2.87 -12.78 15.16
C MET A 143 4.19 -12.93 15.92
N ILE A 144 5.18 -12.06 15.67
CA ILE A 144 6.46 -12.06 16.39
C ILE A 144 6.24 -11.72 17.86
N HIS A 145 5.41 -10.72 18.15
CA HIS A 145 5.06 -10.32 19.51
C HIS A 145 4.40 -11.47 20.29
N ASP A 146 3.42 -12.13 19.69
CA ASP A 146 2.71 -13.27 20.28
C ASP A 146 3.62 -14.47 20.53
N LYS A 147 4.60 -14.72 19.63
CA LYS A 147 5.61 -15.77 19.83
C LYS A 147 6.55 -15.44 20.98
N ARG A 148 7.05 -14.19 21.07
CA ARG A 148 7.89 -13.74 22.19
C ARG A 148 7.17 -13.87 23.52
N ARG A 149 5.92 -13.42 23.58
CA ARG A 149 5.09 -13.50 24.81
C ARG A 149 4.91 -14.94 25.29
N ARG A 150 4.66 -15.89 24.38
CA ARG A 150 4.55 -17.32 24.69
C ARG A 150 5.86 -17.89 25.24
N ALA A 151 6.99 -17.61 24.58
CA ALA A 151 8.30 -18.07 25.03
C ALA A 151 8.66 -17.55 26.43
N TYR A 152 8.35 -16.28 26.75
CA TYR A 152 8.56 -15.74 28.10
C TYR A 152 7.68 -16.42 29.16
N ALA A 153 6.42 -16.72 28.83
CA ALA A 153 5.52 -17.42 29.75
C ALA A 153 5.99 -18.85 30.04
N GLU A 154 6.45 -19.58 29.00
CA GLU A 154 7.01 -20.93 29.14
C GLU A 154 8.28 -20.93 30.00
N ALA A 155 9.19 -19.98 29.78
CA ALA A 155 10.41 -19.84 30.58
C ALA A 155 10.10 -19.53 32.06
N HIS A 156 9.09 -18.70 32.33
CA HIS A 156 8.68 -18.40 33.70
C HIS A 156 8.10 -19.64 34.42
N MET A 157 7.32 -20.45 33.72
CA MET A 157 6.76 -21.70 34.28
C MET A 157 7.83 -22.77 34.54
N GLN A 158 8.93 -22.79 33.77
CA GLN A 158 10.04 -23.72 34.01
C GLN A 158 10.95 -23.29 35.17
N ALA A 159 10.94 -22.00 35.51
CA ALA A 159 11.77 -21.43 36.57
C ALA A 159 11.06 -21.41 37.95
N ALA A 160 9.76 -21.69 38.00
CA ALA A 160 8.92 -21.76 39.20
C ALA A 160 8.73 -23.22 39.66
#